data_AF-A0A662XAA7-F1
#
_entry.id   AF-A0A662XAA7-F1
#
_cell.length_a   1.000
_cell.length_b   1.000
_cell.length_c   1.000
_cell.angle_alpha   90.00
_cell.angle_beta   90.00
_cell.angle_gamma   90.00
#
_symmetry.space_group_name_H-M   'P 1'
#
loop_
_entity.id
_entity.type
_entity.pdbx_description
1 polymer ?
#
loop_
_entity_poly.entity_id
_entity_poly.type
_entity_poly.pdbx_seq_one_letter_code
_entity_poly.pdbx_strand_id
1 'polypeptide(L)'
;MLCVQFPTRETVLIPIRLDLDIEGYRYIDSFSWNLYEKSCFGCFYKRVARSIQEQVEKAQRSLPWHEAVTSESLHPIFINLRLNDTIYVDRFEWDLSNPDNSPERFAQVVCEELVSSNRLDEPRTLGIELC
;
A
#
# COMPACT_ATOMS: atom_id res chain seq x y z
N MET A 1 19.69 22.91 -7.30
CA MET A 1 20.16 21.51 -7.26
C MET A 1 19.34 20.82 -6.19
N LEU A 2 18.14 20.35 -6.55
CA LEU A 2 17.27 19.65 -5.61
C LEU A 2 17.78 18.22 -5.51
N CYS A 3 18.20 17.82 -4.31
CA CYS A 3 18.65 16.47 -4.03
C CYS A 3 17.43 15.55 -4.16
N VAL A 4 17.46 14.58 -5.08
CA VAL A 4 16.47 13.50 -5.11
C VAL A 4 16.60 12.77 -3.77
N GLN A 5 15.62 12.95 -2.87
CA GLN A 5 15.60 12.21 -1.61
C GLN A 5 15.15 10.79 -1.94
N PHE A 6 16.11 9.89 -2.05
CA PHE A 6 15.83 8.46 -2.11
C PHE A 6 15.21 8.00 -0.78
N PRO A 7 14.24 7.08 -0.80
CA PRO A 7 13.60 6.59 0.41
C PRO A 7 14.65 5.97 1.36
N THR A 8 14.53 6.28 2.65
CA THR A 8 15.40 5.66 3.66
C THR A 8 14.99 4.20 3.86
N ARG A 9 15.85 3.39 4.48
CA ARG A 9 15.52 1.99 4.81
C ARG A 9 14.27 1.87 5.71
N GLU A 10 13.88 2.95 6.39
CA GLU A 10 12.69 2.98 7.24
C GLU A 10 11.39 3.21 6.44
N THR A 11 11.50 3.71 5.21
CA THR A 11 10.36 4.12 4.38
C THR A 11 10.20 3.29 3.10
N VAL A 12 10.97 2.20 2.93
CA VAL A 12 10.77 1.27 1.80
C VAL A 12 9.62 0.32 2.13
N LEU A 13 8.41 0.75 1.79
CA LEU A 13 7.19 0.00 2.01
C LEU A 13 6.88 -0.93 0.83
N ILE A 14 6.36 -2.11 1.13
CA ILE A 14 5.82 -3.06 0.17
C ILE A 14 4.36 -3.39 0.51
N PRO A 15 3.50 -3.59 -0.50
CA PRO A 15 2.15 -4.07 -0.23
C PRO A 15 2.20 -5.55 0.14
N ILE A 16 1.55 -5.90 1.26
CA ILE A 16 1.28 -7.27 1.68
C ILE A 16 -0.20 -7.53 1.47
N ARG A 17 -0.52 -8.67 0.85
CA ARG A 17 -1.90 -9.16 0.74
C ARG A 17 -2.01 -10.53 1.40
N LEU A 18 -2.95 -10.66 2.33
CA LEU A 18 -3.30 -11.92 2.96
C LEU A 18 -4.63 -12.41 2.39
N ASP A 19 -4.66 -13.67 1.99
CA ASP A 19 -5.87 -14.41 1.64
C ASP A 19 -5.65 -15.85 2.10
N LEU A 20 -5.98 -16.12 3.36
CA LEU A 20 -5.62 -17.35 4.06
C LEU A 20 -6.85 -18.06 4.60
N ASP A 21 -6.91 -19.37 4.38
CA ASP A 21 -7.85 -20.27 5.07
C ASP A 21 -7.14 -20.94 6.26
N ILE A 22 -7.65 -20.68 7.46
CA ILE A 22 -7.17 -21.22 8.72
C ILE A 22 -8.37 -21.77 9.49
N GLU A 23 -8.43 -23.09 9.61
CA GLU A 23 -9.46 -23.80 10.39
C GLU A 23 -10.90 -23.48 9.95
N GLY A 24 -11.12 -23.26 8.64
CA GLY A 24 -12.43 -22.95 8.09
C GLY A 24 -12.81 -21.47 8.15
N TYR A 25 -11.93 -20.62 8.68
CA TYR A 25 -12.07 -19.16 8.63
C TYR A 25 -11.16 -18.60 7.55
N ARG A 26 -11.71 -17.72 6.71
CA ARG A 26 -10.96 -17.00 5.68
C ARG A 26 -10.58 -15.61 6.18
N TYR A 27 -9.28 -15.37 6.26
CA TYR A 27 -8.69 -14.10 6.65
C TYR A 27 -8.20 -13.39 5.38
N ILE A 28 -8.83 -12.26 5.05
CA ILE A 28 -8.49 -11.42 3.91
C ILE A 28 -8.07 -10.06 4.43
N ASP A 29 -6.85 -9.65 4.13
CA ASP A 29 -6.30 -8.38 4.59
C ASP A 29 -5.29 -7.81 3.58
N SER A 30 -5.05 -6.50 3.62
CA SER A 30 -4.04 -5.81 2.81
C SER A 30 -3.46 -4.62 3.56
N PHE A 31 -2.14 -4.58 3.71
CA PHE A 31 -1.44 -3.53 4.44
C PHE A 31 -0.05 -3.27 3.85
N SER A 32 0.56 -2.14 4.23
CA SER A 32 1.94 -1.81 3.88
C SER A 32 2.92 -2.37 4.92
N TRP A 33 4.05 -2.91 4.47
CA TRP A 33 5.09 -3.47 5.33
C TRP A 33 6.45 -2.89 4.98
N ASN A 34 7.27 -2.55 5.97
CA ASN A 34 8.63 -2.12 5.72
C ASN A 34 9.51 -3.32 5.31
N LEU A 35 10.09 -3.25 4.10
CA LEU A 35 10.95 -4.30 3.51
C LEU A 35 12.10 -4.76 4.41
N TYR A 36 12.66 -3.84 5.20
CA TYR A 36 13.82 -4.09 6.05
C TYR A 36 13.44 -4.43 7.49
N GLU A 37 12.15 -4.39 7.83
CA GLU A 37 11.67 -4.76 9.16
C GLU A 37 11.70 -6.28 9.37
N LYS A 38 12.34 -6.72 10.46
CA LYS A 38 12.51 -8.14 10.82
C LYS A 38 11.86 -8.52 12.14
N SER A 39 11.35 -7.55 12.91
CA SER A 39 11.12 -7.73 14.34
C SER A 39 9.83 -8.49 14.70
N CYS A 40 8.82 -8.56 13.85
CA CYS A 40 7.51 -9.15 14.23
C CYS A 40 7.18 -10.51 13.59
N PHE A 41 8.06 -11.19 12.86
CA PHE A 41 7.66 -12.49 12.28
C PHE A 41 7.28 -13.55 13.34
N GLY A 42 7.83 -13.45 14.55
CA GLY A 42 7.47 -14.35 15.66
C GLY A 42 6.15 -14.03 16.35
N CYS A 43 5.56 -12.85 16.09
CA CYS A 43 4.33 -12.39 16.75
C CYS A 43 3.06 -12.88 16.02
N PHE A 44 3.18 -13.27 14.75
CA PHE A 44 2.07 -13.72 13.93
C PHE A 44 1.82 -15.24 14.01
N TYR A 45 0.58 -15.63 13.72
CA TYR A 45 0.25 -17.03 13.45
C TYR A 45 1.15 -17.58 12.33
N LYS A 46 1.64 -18.82 12.47
CA LYS A 46 2.69 -19.39 11.59
C LYS A 46 2.40 -19.27 10.09
N ARG A 47 1.14 -19.47 9.66
CA ARG A 47 0.76 -19.33 8.25
C ARG A 47 0.80 -17.88 7.78
N VAL A 48 0.37 -16.94 8.63
CA VAL A 48 0.44 -15.50 8.36
C VAL A 48 1.90 -15.08 8.25
N ALA A 49 2.72 -15.42 9.25
CA ALA A 49 4.15 -15.11 9.25
C ALA A 49 4.85 -15.59 7.97
N ARG A 50 4.59 -16.84 7.55
CA ARG A 50 5.14 -17.41 6.31
C ARG A 50 4.70 -16.62 5.08
N SER A 51 3.40 -16.31 4.97
CA SER A 51 2.87 -15.57 3.82
C SER A 51 3.51 -14.18 3.68
N ILE A 52 3.72 -13.48 4.80
CA ILE A 52 4.42 -12.18 4.80
C ILE A 52 5.89 -12.37 4.40
N GLN A 53 6.59 -13.37 4.96
CA GLN A 53 7.99 -13.66 4.64
C GLN A 53 8.20 -13.94 3.15
N GLU A 54 7.38 -14.78 2.54
CA GLU A 54 7.46 -15.12 1.11
C GLU A 54 7.28 -13.87 0.22
N GLN A 55 6.37 -12.97 0.60
CA GLN A 55 6.15 -11.70 -0.12
C GLN A 55 7.33 -10.74 0.06
N VAL A 56 7.89 -10.63 1.27
CA VAL A 56 9.09 -9.83 1.55
C VAL A 56 10.29 -10.35 0.75
N GLU A 57 10.57 -11.65 0.76
CA GLU A 57 11.66 -12.27 0.01
C GLU A 57 11.51 -12.04 -1.50
N LYS A 58 10.28 -12.14 -2.02
CA LYS A 58 9.99 -11.82 -3.42
C LYS A 58 10.28 -10.35 -3.71
N ALA A 59 9.84 -9.44 -2.87
CA ALA A 59 10.03 -8.01 -3.06
C ALA A 59 11.52 -7.62 -3.01
N GLN A 60 12.30 -8.24 -2.11
CA GLN A 60 13.76 -8.03 -2.01
C GLN A 60 14.51 -8.37 -3.31
N ARG A 61 13.99 -9.30 -4.13
CA ARG A 61 14.60 -9.64 -5.43
C ARG A 61 14.31 -8.61 -6.52
N SER A 62 13.25 -7.82 -6.35
CA SER A 62 12.78 -6.82 -7.32
C SER A 62 13.10 -5.36 -6.94
N LEU A 63 13.44 -5.10 -5.67
CA LEU A 63 13.78 -3.78 -5.16
C LEU A 63 15.31 -3.61 -5.08
N PRO A 64 15.84 -2.39 -5.27
CA PRO A 64 15.12 -1.13 -5.43
C PRO A 64 14.83 -0.76 -6.90
N TRP A 65 13.58 -0.88 -7.36
CA TRP A 65 13.19 -0.44 -8.70
C TRP A 65 13.26 1.09 -8.86
N HIS A 66 13.07 1.84 -7.76
CA HIS A 66 13.03 3.31 -7.78
C HIS A 66 14.39 3.93 -8.11
N GLU A 67 15.50 3.24 -7.83
CA GLU A 67 16.85 3.69 -8.22
C GLU A 67 17.04 3.67 -9.75
N ALA A 68 16.26 2.86 -10.47
CA ALA A 68 16.33 2.78 -11.93
C ALA A 68 15.54 3.90 -12.64
N VAL A 69 14.66 4.62 -11.93
CA VAL A 69 13.83 5.69 -12.49
C VAL A 69 14.55 7.03 -12.29
N THR A 70 15.25 7.51 -13.31
CA THR A 70 16.09 8.72 -13.25
C THR A 70 15.54 9.92 -14.01
N SER A 71 14.42 9.73 -14.73
CA SER A 71 13.75 10.75 -15.53
C SER A 71 12.24 10.60 -15.39
N GLU A 72 11.49 11.63 -15.82
CA GLU A 72 10.02 11.63 -15.88
C GLU A 72 9.47 10.29 -16.38
N SER A 73 8.59 9.68 -15.58
CA SER A 73 8.05 8.35 -15.85
C SER A 73 6.60 8.30 -15.42
N LEU A 74 5.73 8.81 -16.30
CA LEU A 74 4.28 8.87 -16.11
C LEU A 74 3.61 7.54 -16.47
N HIS A 75 2.86 6.98 -15.53
CA HIS A 75 2.11 5.74 -15.72
C HIS A 75 0.64 5.89 -15.33
N PRO A 76 -0.30 5.33 -16.11
CA PRO A 76 -1.69 5.30 -15.72
C PRO A 76 -1.92 4.31 -14.59
N ILE A 77 -2.48 4.78 -13.48
CA ILE A 77 -2.93 3.95 -12.35
C ILE A 77 -4.46 3.86 -12.40
N PHE A 78 -4.97 2.65 -12.19
CA PHE A 78 -6.39 2.35 -12.14
C PHE A 78 -6.74 1.86 -10.75
N ILE A 79 -7.67 2.55 -10.10
CA ILE A 79 -8.22 2.16 -8.81
C ILE A 79 -9.61 1.58 -9.04
N ASN A 80 -9.85 0.38 -8.51
CA ASN A 80 -11.17 -0.24 -8.44
C ASN A 80 -11.31 -0.88 -7.06
N LEU A 81 -11.89 -0.12 -6.13
CA LEU A 81 -12.03 -0.48 -4.73
C LEU A 81 -13.49 -0.61 -4.37
N ARG A 82 -13.82 -1.63 -3.58
CA ARG A 82 -15.13 -1.78 -2.96
C ARG A 82 -14.98 -1.55 -1.47
N LEU A 83 -15.69 -0.54 -0.97
CA LEU A 83 -15.76 -0.12 0.43
C LEU A 83 -17.20 -0.35 0.89
N ASN A 84 -17.46 -1.46 1.58
CA ASN A 84 -18.81 -1.90 1.96
C ASN A 84 -19.75 -1.93 0.74
N ASP A 85 -20.74 -1.03 0.71
CA ASP A 85 -21.73 -0.90 -0.34
C ASP A 85 -21.36 0.13 -1.41
N THR A 86 -20.26 0.86 -1.23
CA THR A 86 -19.74 1.84 -2.19
C THR A 86 -18.62 1.24 -3.04
N ILE A 87 -18.64 1.52 -4.34
CA ILE A 87 -17.54 1.20 -5.25
C ILE A 87 -16.86 2.52 -5.67
N TYR A 88 -15.55 2.61 -5.45
CA TYR A 88 -14.71 3.70 -5.91
C TYR A 88 -13.89 3.24 -7.13
N VAL A 89 -14.12 3.87 -8.28
CA VAL A 89 -13.38 3.62 -9.52
C VAL A 89 -12.76 4.93 -9.98
N ASP A 90 -11.46 4.91 -10.23
CA ASP A 90 -10.70 6.08 -10.64
C ASP A 90 -9.54 5.70 -11.58
N ARG A 91 -9.10 6.66 -12.38
CA ARG A 91 -7.94 6.56 -13.25
C ARG A 91 -7.20 7.89 -13.26
N PHE A 92 -5.93 7.87 -12.85
CA PHE A 92 -5.04 9.02 -12.88
C PHE A 92 -3.66 8.63 -13.42
N GLU A 93 -2.84 9.62 -13.74
CA GLU A 93 -1.44 9.43 -14.14
C GLU A 93 -0.53 9.69 -12.93
N TRP A 94 0.46 8.82 -12.75
CA TRP A 94 1.40 8.88 -11.64
C TRP A 94 2.83 8.94 -12.15
N ASP A 95 3.56 9.97 -11.74
CA ASP A 95 4.99 10.09 -12.03
C ASP A 95 5.80 9.33 -10.97
N LEU A 96 6.49 8.27 -11.39
CA LEU A 96 7.36 7.48 -10.51
C LEU A 96 8.67 8.19 -10.18
N SER A 97 9.03 9.24 -10.93
CA SER A 97 10.28 9.99 -10.73
C SER A 97 10.15 11.14 -9.73
N ASN A 98 8.91 11.57 -9.45
CA ASN A 98 8.64 12.69 -8.55
C ASN A 98 8.68 12.22 -7.08
N PRO A 99 9.68 12.63 -6.27
CA PRO A 99 9.80 12.23 -4.88
C PRO A 99 8.72 12.84 -3.96
N ASP A 100 8.04 13.90 -4.41
CA ASP A 100 6.96 14.53 -3.63
C ASP A 100 5.63 13.76 -3.74
N ASN A 101 5.55 12.77 -4.64
CA ASN A 101 4.36 11.94 -4.80
C ASN A 101 4.26 10.90 -3.65
N SER A 102 3.25 11.05 -2.77
CA SER A 102 2.94 10.09 -1.69
C SER A 102 1.57 9.44 -1.91
N PRO A 103 1.49 8.09 -2.00
CA PRO A 103 0.23 7.36 -2.08
C PRO A 103 -0.70 7.62 -0.88
N GLU A 104 -0.14 7.75 0.33
CA GLU A 104 -0.89 8.01 1.57
C GLU A 104 -1.53 9.40 1.53
N ARG A 105 -0.77 10.41 1.09
CA ARG A 105 -1.30 11.77 0.94
C ARG A 105 -2.40 11.83 -0.12
N PHE A 106 -2.21 11.15 -1.26
CA PHE A 106 -3.24 11.02 -2.28
C PHE A 106 -4.51 10.36 -1.74
N ALA A 107 -4.37 9.22 -1.07
CA ALA A 107 -5.49 8.49 -0.48
C ALA A 107 -6.24 9.33 0.56
N GLN A 108 -5.53 10.10 1.40
CA GLN A 108 -6.14 11.00 2.36
C GLN A 108 -7.04 12.04 1.69
N VAL A 109 -6.52 12.75 0.68
CA VAL A 109 -7.28 13.78 -0.04
C VAL A 109 -8.51 13.18 -0.72
N VAL A 110 -8.35 12.03 -1.39
CA VAL A 110 -9.48 11.31 -2.02
C VAL A 110 -10.53 10.93 -0.99
N CYS A 111 -10.14 10.41 0.18
CA CYS A 111 -11.09 10.05 1.22
C CYS A 111 -11.82 11.29 1.77
N GLU A 112 -11.12 12.40 2.00
CA GLU A 112 -11.71 13.67 2.44
C GLU A 112 -12.76 14.18 1.43
N GLU A 113 -12.49 14.10 0.13
CA GLU A 113 -13.43 14.48 -0.93
C GLU A 113 -14.65 13.56 -1.00
N LEU A 114 -14.45 12.25 -0.87
CA LEU A 114 -15.54 11.26 -0.91
C LEU A 114 -16.47 11.36 0.31
N VAL A 115 -15.92 11.60 1.49
CA VAL A 115 -16.69 11.85 2.72
C VAL A 115 -17.45 13.17 2.59
N SER A 116 -16.81 14.22 2.11
CA SER A 116 -17.46 15.52 1.88
C SER A 116 -18.62 15.44 0.86
N SER A 117 -18.54 14.49 -0.07
CA SER A 117 -19.59 14.21 -1.05
C SER A 117 -20.72 13.29 -0.52
N ASN A 118 -20.70 12.86 0.74
CA ASN A 118 -21.60 11.85 1.33
C ASN A 118 -21.59 10.50 0.58
N ARG A 119 -20.46 10.13 -0.05
CA ARG A 119 -20.32 8.85 -0.78
C ARG A 119 -19.68 7.74 0.05
N LEU A 120 -19.06 8.13 1.16
CA LEU A 120 -18.44 7.25 2.14
C LEU A 120 -18.92 7.66 3.53
N ASP A 121 -19.18 6.67 4.39
CA ASP A 121 -19.32 6.88 5.82
C ASP A 121 -17.97 7.36 6.40
N GLU A 122 -17.97 7.94 7.60
CA GLU A 122 -16.72 8.42 8.23
C GLU A 122 -15.60 7.35 8.20
N PRO A 123 -14.33 7.74 8.02
CA PRO A 123 -13.21 6.80 7.81
C PRO A 123 -13.09 5.71 8.88
N ARG A 124 -13.48 6.03 10.12
CA ARG A 124 -13.47 5.10 11.26
C ARG A 124 -14.50 3.97 11.15
N THR A 125 -15.59 4.18 10.42
CA THR A 125 -16.67 3.19 10.28
C THR A 125 -16.42 2.25 9.10
N LEU A 126 -15.55 2.63 8.15
CA LEU A 126 -15.27 1.84 6.95
C LEU A 126 -14.15 0.82 7.10
N GLY A 127 -13.53 0.70 8.29
CA GLY A 127 -12.34 -0.15 8.47
C GLY A 127 -11.15 0.30 7.61
N ILE A 128 -11.20 1.52 7.07
CA ILE A 128 -10.07 2.16 6.42
C ILE A 128 -9.22 2.74 7.56
N GLU A 129 -8.51 1.85 8.27
CA GLU A 129 -7.30 2.30 8.94
C GLU A 129 -6.34 2.66 7.82
N LEU A 130 -6.24 3.96 7.51
CA LEU A 130 -5.08 4.51 6.83
C LEU A 130 -3.91 4.24 7.78
N CYS A 131 -3.26 3.08 7.61
CA CYS A 131 -2.05 2.71 8.35
C CYS A 131 -0.96 3.78 8.16
#